data_AF-A0A067BNZ0-F1
#
_entry.id   AF-A0A067BNZ0-F1
#
_cell.length_a   1.000
_cell.length_b   1.000
_cell.length_c   1.000
_cell.angle_alpha   90.00
_cell.angle_beta   90.00
_cell.angle_gamma   90.00
#
_symmetry.space_group_name_H-M   'P 1'
#
loop_
_entity.id
_entity.type
_entity.pdbx_description
1 polymer ?
#
loop_
_entity_poly.entity_id
_entity_poly.type
_entity_poly.pdbx_seq_one_letter_code
_entity_poly.pdbx_strand_id
1 'polypeptide(L)'
;MSRYVATDSERSYKEYDGSDHVLDGNSHQRHAGAIGSVGEDELRMAARAGMLLLEKNAELEYSIDALNADVLRYQHQYRELEIEVEVLRDQRKEAVLEVQVAHRDIKQLKAQILHEHAEWERIHDELQDTIHQLRTDLHHAKLSGGSSTLDSENQSDDGSSYYVPSSCSLSSVCNEAPQAHMIEMDVYDDVCSENAELHAQLRRAHEELTSLHHERARARTMEVQIKNLEHQVLQVQREKRLLKEEQDEERLLIESLRAMVQTYKKIADARPFSIECSCALTDDEAEGAPTAPFTSDMRGPHSLHDDVVQVNLALKDEIASLKQQLAAVEALPPPPPVESDSILRDKVEDLEARLEVTVDTLRHTKQQWMTAVVMQKEAQECCEAAQAEIDRLTELVQHHVRTLGAGNPPQKTSSDEAEWVQDHGVHPAPPGDLNSPLIQCLLEHWTRDKAQRKALSEWLQGAICESRQGPPTLRLDKLSSEVSAGFVQLLVPILRQVHGVNVTIMKRASMHVLSDLILDVSKAKVPLAATNPALIADRLKRERARPLSLTSASFALPPWSLGVLA
;
A
#
# COMPACT_ATOMS: atom_id res chain seq x y z
N MET A 1 -28.05 2.93 -14.76
CA MET A 1 -28.47 4.03 -15.67
C MET A 1 -27.26 4.92 -15.93
N SER A 2 -26.57 4.75 -17.06
CA SER A 2 -25.57 5.72 -17.53
C SER A 2 -25.63 5.72 -19.05
N ARG A 3 -26.11 6.84 -19.61
CA ARG A 3 -26.17 7.07 -21.05
C ARG A 3 -24.77 7.45 -21.51
N TYR A 4 -24.15 6.59 -22.29
CA TYR A 4 -22.99 6.96 -23.10
C TYR A 4 -23.45 7.93 -24.19
N VAL A 5 -22.99 9.17 -24.10
CA VAL A 5 -23.06 10.14 -25.20
C VAL A 5 -21.82 9.90 -26.04
N ALA A 6 -21.98 9.15 -27.13
CA ALA A 6 -20.98 9.08 -28.18
C ALA A 6 -21.03 10.39 -28.97
N THR A 7 -19.97 11.18 -28.91
CA THR A 7 -19.78 12.31 -29.83
C THR A 7 -19.13 11.76 -31.10
N ASP A 8 -19.97 11.49 -32.11
CA ASP A 8 -19.53 11.31 -33.49
C ASP A 8 -18.92 12.63 -33.97
N SER A 9 -17.59 12.64 -34.12
CA SER A 9 -16.86 13.70 -34.79
C SER A 9 -16.64 13.29 -36.23
N GLU A 10 -17.71 13.32 -37.04
CA GLU A 10 -17.62 13.24 -38.50
C GLU A 10 -16.79 14.41 -39.04
N ARG A 11 -15.51 14.15 -39.34
CA ARG A 11 -14.71 15.01 -40.20
C ARG A 11 -15.26 14.90 -41.62
N SER A 12 -16.15 15.82 -41.95
CA SER A 12 -16.55 16.16 -43.32
C SER A 12 -15.32 16.55 -44.13
N TYR A 13 -14.82 15.62 -44.95
CA TYR A 13 -13.90 15.94 -46.03
C TYR A 13 -14.70 16.70 -47.10
N LYS A 14 -14.57 18.02 -47.10
CA LYS A 14 -14.99 18.84 -48.23
C LYS A 14 -14.08 18.52 -49.41
N GLU A 15 -14.63 17.73 -50.33
CA GLU A 15 -14.19 17.60 -51.71
C GLU A 15 -14.07 19.01 -52.31
N TYR A 16 -12.84 19.48 -52.50
CA TYR A 16 -12.55 20.67 -53.28
C TYR A 16 -12.61 20.25 -54.75
N ASP A 17 -13.76 20.48 -55.37
CA ASP A 17 -13.95 20.37 -56.81
C ASP A 17 -13.12 21.47 -57.50
N GLY A 18 -11.95 21.06 -58.01
CA GLY A 18 -11.04 21.90 -58.75
C GLY A 18 -11.65 22.26 -60.09
N SER A 19 -12.34 23.41 -60.14
CA SER A 19 -12.86 23.98 -61.37
C SER A 19 -11.71 24.29 -62.35
N ASP A 20 -11.64 23.51 -63.42
CA ASP A 20 -10.82 23.75 -64.61
C ASP A 20 -11.20 25.09 -65.27
N HIS A 21 -10.53 26.17 -64.91
CA HIS A 21 -10.51 27.39 -65.70
C HIS A 21 -9.45 27.27 -66.80
N VAL A 22 -9.88 26.74 -67.94
CA VAL A 22 -9.19 26.86 -69.22
C VAL A 22 -9.22 28.34 -69.63
N LEU A 23 -8.08 29.03 -69.47
CA LEU A 23 -7.83 30.29 -70.15
C LEU A 23 -6.87 30.03 -71.31
N ASP A 24 -7.47 30.00 -72.50
CA ASP A 24 -6.79 30.15 -73.77
C ASP A 24 -6.00 31.47 -73.79
N GLY A 25 -4.69 31.35 -74.00
CA GLY A 25 -3.75 32.48 -74.04
C GLY A 25 -2.62 32.22 -75.02
N ASN A 26 -2.98 31.79 -76.22
CA ASN A 26 -2.07 31.55 -77.33
C ASN A 26 -1.59 32.88 -77.92
N SER A 27 -0.41 33.36 -77.51
CA SER A 27 0.49 34.13 -78.36
C SER A 27 1.76 34.48 -77.59
N HIS A 28 2.88 33.80 -77.89
CA HIS A 28 4.22 34.38 -78.08
C HIS A 28 5.18 33.23 -78.42
N GLN A 29 5.02 32.75 -79.65
CA GLN A 29 5.92 31.81 -80.29
C GLN A 29 6.99 32.62 -81.01
N ARG A 30 8.19 32.74 -80.41
CA ARG A 30 9.51 32.94 -81.05
C ARG A 30 10.57 33.34 -80.01
N HIS A 31 11.04 32.38 -79.21
CA HIS A 31 12.40 32.33 -78.64
C HIS A 31 12.64 30.91 -78.05
N ALA A 32 12.42 29.88 -78.87
CA ALA A 32 12.62 28.48 -78.49
C ALA A 32 14.00 28.01 -78.99
N GLY A 33 14.98 27.95 -78.11
CA GLY A 33 16.30 27.43 -78.48
C GLY A 33 17.29 27.20 -77.33
N ALA A 34 17.15 27.88 -76.18
CA ALA A 34 18.12 27.74 -75.10
C ALA A 34 17.56 27.79 -73.66
N ILE A 35 16.24 27.97 -73.47
CA ILE A 35 15.62 28.09 -72.12
C ILE A 35 15.10 26.73 -71.59
N GLY A 36 15.01 25.70 -72.43
CA GLY A 36 14.44 24.39 -72.07
C GLY A 36 15.24 23.55 -71.07
N SER A 37 16.54 23.82 -70.89
CA SER A 37 17.40 23.02 -69.99
C SER A 37 17.21 23.36 -68.52
N VAL A 38 16.94 24.62 -68.18
CA VAL A 38 16.90 25.07 -66.75
C VAL A 38 15.60 24.63 -66.09
N GLY A 39 14.47 24.72 -66.79
CA GLY A 39 13.17 24.29 -66.26
C GLY A 39 13.05 22.77 -66.07
N GLU A 40 13.76 21.96 -66.86
CA GLU A 40 13.75 20.50 -66.70
C GLU A 40 14.46 20.04 -65.43
N ASP A 41 15.56 20.70 -65.05
CA ASP A 41 16.27 20.42 -63.81
C ASP A 41 15.48 20.87 -62.57
N GLU A 42 14.78 22.01 -62.65
CA GLU A 42 13.87 22.47 -61.59
C GLU A 42 12.70 21.50 -61.38
N LEU A 43 12.07 21.02 -62.46
CA LEU A 43 11.02 20.00 -62.38
C LEU A 43 11.53 18.68 -61.77
N ARG A 44 12.75 18.25 -62.13
CA ARG A 44 13.37 17.07 -61.53
C ARG A 44 13.68 17.27 -60.04
N MET A 45 14.12 18.45 -59.63
CA MET A 45 14.34 18.77 -58.21
C MET A 45 13.02 18.81 -57.44
N ALA A 46 11.98 19.43 -58.01
CA ALA A 46 10.64 19.47 -57.41
C ALA A 46 10.04 18.07 -57.27
N ALA A 47 10.18 17.20 -58.27
CA ALA A 47 9.74 15.81 -58.19
C ALA A 47 10.47 15.01 -57.10
N ARG A 48 11.78 15.19 -56.95
CA ARG A 48 12.55 14.56 -55.85
C ARG A 48 12.13 15.07 -54.49
N ALA A 49 11.92 16.38 -54.35
CA ALA A 49 11.41 16.96 -53.12
C ALA A 49 10.00 16.42 -52.78
N GLY A 50 9.15 16.26 -53.80
CA GLY A 50 7.83 15.63 -53.67
C GLY A 50 7.91 14.18 -53.19
N MET A 51 8.79 13.36 -53.77
CA MET A 51 9.00 11.98 -53.30
C MET A 51 9.51 11.93 -51.86
N LEU A 52 10.49 12.76 -51.50
CA LEU A 52 11.00 12.84 -50.12
C LEU A 52 9.91 13.26 -49.12
N LEU A 53 9.01 14.17 -49.50
CA LEU A 53 7.87 14.55 -48.67
C LEU A 53 6.88 13.39 -48.49
N LEU A 54 6.61 12.61 -49.54
CA LEU A 54 5.76 11.43 -49.45
C LEU A 54 6.37 10.33 -48.57
N GLU A 55 7.67 10.08 -48.69
CA GLU A 55 8.40 9.16 -47.80
C GLU A 55 8.30 9.62 -46.34
N LYS A 56 8.52 10.92 -46.08
CA LYS A 56 8.36 11.49 -44.73
C LYS A 56 6.94 11.41 -44.22
N ASN A 57 5.94 11.59 -45.08
CA ASN A 57 4.54 11.46 -44.69
C ASN A 57 4.20 10.01 -44.34
N ALA A 58 4.70 9.03 -45.10
CA ALA A 58 4.55 7.61 -44.79
C ALA A 58 5.23 7.21 -43.46
N GLU A 59 6.42 7.76 -43.17
CA GLU A 59 7.08 7.57 -41.86
C GLU A 59 6.25 8.15 -40.71
N LEU A 60 5.62 9.33 -40.91
CA LEU A 60 4.74 9.94 -39.92
C LEU A 60 3.46 9.14 -39.70
N GLU A 61 2.83 8.63 -40.76
CA GLU A 61 1.67 7.74 -40.67
C GLU A 61 1.99 6.49 -39.85
N TYR A 62 3.13 5.84 -40.10
CA TYR A 62 3.59 4.71 -39.29
C TYR A 62 3.79 5.08 -37.82
N SER A 63 4.35 6.25 -37.54
CA SER A 63 4.52 6.74 -36.16
C SER A 63 3.18 7.03 -35.48
N ILE A 64 2.20 7.56 -36.21
CA ILE A 64 0.84 7.81 -35.69
C ILE A 64 0.16 6.48 -35.35
N ASP A 65 0.27 5.48 -36.23
CA ASP A 65 -0.31 4.15 -35.99
C ASP A 65 0.33 3.46 -34.79
N ALA A 66 1.65 3.57 -34.63
CA ALA A 66 2.36 3.04 -33.47
C ALA A 66 1.90 3.73 -32.17
N LEU A 67 1.78 5.06 -32.17
CA LEU A 67 1.26 5.82 -31.02
C LEU A 67 -0.20 5.45 -30.71
N ASN A 68 -1.04 5.26 -31.72
CA ASN A 68 -2.43 4.83 -31.53
C ASN A 68 -2.51 3.43 -30.90
N ALA A 69 -1.65 2.49 -31.33
CA ALA A 69 -1.57 1.16 -30.72
C ALA A 69 -1.14 1.24 -29.25
N ASP A 70 -0.19 2.11 -28.93
CA ASP A 70 0.26 2.36 -27.55
C ASP A 70 -0.87 2.97 -26.70
N VAL A 71 -1.62 3.96 -27.22
CA VAL A 71 -2.79 4.54 -26.54
C VAL A 71 -3.84 3.48 -26.23
N LEU A 72 -4.16 2.59 -27.19
CA LEU A 72 -5.11 1.49 -26.95
C LEU A 72 -4.62 0.52 -25.88
N ARG A 73 -3.32 0.22 -25.86
CA ARG A 73 -2.70 -0.62 -24.82
C ARG A 73 -2.83 0.02 -23.44
N TYR A 74 -2.56 1.32 -23.32
CA TYR A 74 -2.72 2.03 -22.04
C TYR A 74 -4.18 2.13 -21.60
N GLN A 75 -5.12 2.33 -22.53
CA GLN A 75 -6.55 2.31 -22.21
C GLN A 75 -7.00 0.94 -21.69
N HIS A 76 -6.47 -0.15 -22.25
CA HIS A 76 -6.76 -1.49 -21.75
C HIS A 76 -6.19 -1.70 -20.33
N GLN A 77 -4.94 -1.33 -20.10
CA GLN A 77 -4.30 -1.42 -18.78
C GLN A 77 -5.04 -0.58 -17.73
N TYR A 78 -5.50 0.62 -18.10
CA TYR A 78 -6.29 1.47 -17.22
C TYR A 78 -7.60 0.78 -16.79
N ARG A 79 -8.30 0.12 -17.71
CA ARG A 79 -9.52 -0.64 -17.37
C ARG A 79 -9.23 -1.84 -16.48
N GLU A 80 -8.12 -2.54 -16.69
CA GLU A 80 -7.72 -3.67 -15.82
C GLU A 80 -7.44 -3.20 -14.40
N LEU A 81 -6.68 -2.10 -14.26
CA LEU A 81 -6.41 -1.48 -12.97
C LEU A 81 -7.68 -0.95 -12.30
N GLU A 82 -8.62 -0.38 -13.06
CA GLU A 82 -9.90 0.08 -12.54
C GLU A 82 -10.73 -1.08 -11.95
N ILE A 83 -10.76 -2.23 -12.63
CA ILE A 83 -11.42 -3.45 -12.14
C ILE A 83 -10.71 -3.99 -10.89
N GLU A 84 -9.38 -4.04 -10.88
CA GLU A 84 -8.58 -4.50 -9.75
C GLU A 84 -8.81 -3.63 -8.50
N VAL A 85 -8.84 -2.30 -8.66
CA VAL A 85 -9.16 -1.36 -7.59
C VAL A 85 -10.55 -1.60 -7.01
N GLU A 86 -11.55 -1.90 -7.85
CA GLU A 86 -12.90 -2.19 -7.37
C GLU A 86 -12.97 -3.53 -6.61
N VAL A 87 -12.26 -4.57 -7.08
CA VAL A 87 -12.13 -5.85 -6.35
C VAL A 87 -11.47 -5.64 -4.98
N LEU A 88 -10.40 -4.85 -4.90
CA LEU A 88 -9.73 -4.54 -3.64
C LEU A 88 -10.62 -3.73 -2.69
N ARG A 89 -11.47 -2.84 -3.22
CA ARG A 89 -12.47 -2.12 -2.41
C ARG A 89 -13.50 -3.08 -1.81
N ASP A 90 -13.98 -4.06 -2.58
CA ASP A 90 -14.95 -5.04 -2.10
C ASP A 90 -14.34 -5.98 -1.07
N GLN A 91 -13.12 -6.47 -1.29
CA GLN A 91 -12.38 -7.25 -0.29
C GLN A 91 -12.17 -6.46 1.01
N ARG A 92 -11.88 -5.16 0.92
CA ARG A 92 -11.76 -4.30 2.11
C ARG A 92 -13.10 -4.15 2.84
N LYS A 93 -14.23 -4.05 2.13
CA LYS A 93 -15.56 -3.99 2.76
C LYS A 93 -15.84 -5.30 3.51
N GLU A 94 -15.55 -6.44 2.90
CA GLU A 94 -15.70 -7.77 3.51
C GLU A 94 -14.85 -7.92 4.78
N ALA A 95 -13.56 -7.59 4.72
CA ALA A 95 -12.67 -7.63 5.89
C ALA A 95 -13.14 -6.72 7.04
N VAL A 96 -13.70 -5.55 6.72
CA VAL A 96 -14.29 -4.66 7.74
C VAL A 96 -15.51 -5.29 8.40
N LEU A 97 -16.37 -5.97 7.63
CA LEU A 97 -17.53 -6.68 8.17
C LEU A 97 -17.10 -7.85 9.06
N GLU A 98 -16.08 -8.62 8.67
CA GLU A 98 -15.52 -9.70 9.50
C GLU A 98 -14.98 -9.18 10.84
N VAL A 99 -14.21 -8.08 10.83
CA VAL A 99 -13.70 -7.45 12.05
C VAL A 99 -14.86 -6.97 12.95
N GLN A 100 -15.94 -6.44 12.36
CA GLN A 100 -17.11 -6.03 13.13
C GLN A 100 -17.85 -7.21 13.75
N VAL A 101 -17.93 -8.35 13.05
CA VAL A 101 -18.49 -9.60 13.59
C VAL A 101 -17.63 -10.09 14.75
N ALA A 102 -16.32 -10.24 14.55
CA ALA A 102 -15.40 -10.66 15.60
C ALA A 102 -15.45 -9.74 16.83
N HIS A 103 -15.59 -8.43 16.63
CA HIS A 103 -15.74 -7.47 17.74
C HIS A 103 -17.04 -7.67 18.52
N ARG A 104 -18.14 -8.02 17.85
CA ARG A 104 -19.41 -8.38 18.50
C ARG A 104 -19.26 -9.68 19.31
N ASP A 105 -18.60 -10.68 18.75
CA ASP A 105 -18.37 -11.96 19.41
C ASP A 105 -17.48 -11.80 20.65
N ILE A 106 -16.41 -11.00 20.57
CA ILE A 106 -15.56 -10.66 21.73
C ILE A 106 -16.36 -9.97 22.83
N LYS A 107 -17.26 -9.03 22.46
CA LYS A 107 -18.14 -8.38 23.44
C LYS A 107 -19.08 -9.37 24.11
N GLN A 108 -19.64 -10.30 23.36
CA GLN A 108 -20.51 -11.35 23.88
C GLN A 108 -19.76 -12.30 24.81
N LEU A 109 -18.59 -12.80 24.40
CA LEU A 109 -17.72 -13.65 25.21
C LEU A 109 -17.28 -12.95 26.50
N LYS A 110 -16.93 -11.66 26.43
CA LYS A 110 -16.59 -10.87 27.61
C LYS A 110 -17.78 -10.77 28.58
N ALA A 111 -18.98 -10.54 28.07
CA ALA A 111 -20.19 -10.50 28.90
C ALA A 111 -20.46 -11.86 29.55
N GLN A 112 -20.27 -12.96 28.81
CA GLN A 112 -20.41 -14.32 29.33
C GLN A 112 -19.37 -14.61 30.43
N ILE A 113 -18.10 -14.26 30.22
CA ILE A 113 -17.05 -14.43 31.25
C ILE A 113 -17.38 -13.65 32.52
N LEU A 114 -17.88 -12.42 32.41
CA LEU A 114 -18.29 -11.63 33.57
C LEU A 114 -19.48 -12.25 34.29
N HIS A 115 -20.43 -12.82 33.56
CA HIS A 115 -21.57 -13.52 34.15
C HIS A 115 -21.14 -14.77 34.92
N GLU A 116 -20.36 -15.65 34.28
CA GLU A 116 -19.78 -16.84 34.91
C GLU A 116 -18.96 -16.45 36.14
N HIS A 117 -18.14 -15.40 36.06
CA HIS A 117 -17.36 -14.93 37.20
C HIS A 117 -18.24 -14.51 38.39
N ALA A 118 -19.33 -13.79 38.14
CA ALA A 118 -20.29 -13.43 39.19
C ALA A 118 -21.00 -14.66 39.78
N GLU A 119 -21.28 -15.68 38.97
CA GLU A 119 -21.81 -16.96 39.48
C GLU A 119 -20.80 -17.69 40.38
N TRP A 120 -19.53 -17.71 39.98
CA TRP A 120 -18.45 -18.28 40.80
C TRP A 120 -18.29 -17.55 42.13
N GLU A 121 -18.34 -16.21 42.14
CA GLU A 121 -18.31 -15.42 43.37
C GLU A 121 -19.49 -15.75 44.29
N ARG A 122 -20.70 -15.82 43.73
CA ARG A 122 -21.91 -16.21 44.48
C ARG A 122 -21.77 -17.61 45.11
N ILE A 123 -21.32 -18.61 44.35
CA ILE A 123 -21.09 -19.97 44.86
C ILE A 123 -20.00 -19.98 45.94
N HIS A 124 -18.95 -19.17 45.76
CA HIS A 124 -17.88 -19.03 46.74
C HIS A 124 -18.40 -18.47 48.07
N ASP A 125 -19.22 -17.42 48.02
CA ASP A 125 -19.83 -16.80 49.20
C ASP A 125 -20.78 -17.79 49.90
N GLU A 126 -21.63 -18.52 49.16
CA GLU A 126 -22.50 -19.57 49.71
C GLU A 126 -21.69 -20.67 50.43
N LEU A 127 -20.57 -21.12 49.84
CA LEU A 127 -19.68 -22.09 50.48
C LEU A 127 -18.98 -21.52 51.73
N GLN A 128 -18.57 -20.25 51.70
CA GLN A 128 -18.01 -19.59 52.88
C GLN A 128 -19.00 -19.51 54.02
N ASP A 129 -20.26 -19.15 53.74
CA ASP A 129 -21.34 -19.11 54.72
C ASP A 129 -21.61 -20.50 55.30
N THR A 130 -21.62 -21.53 54.46
CA THR A 130 -21.78 -22.93 54.90
C THR A 130 -20.64 -23.36 55.83
N ILE A 131 -19.39 -22.99 55.51
CA ILE A 131 -18.22 -23.25 56.37
C ILE A 131 -18.36 -22.50 57.70
N HIS A 132 -18.81 -21.25 57.70
CA HIS A 132 -19.04 -20.48 58.92
C HIS A 132 -20.12 -21.11 59.78
N GLN A 133 -21.24 -21.54 59.18
CA GLN A 133 -22.32 -22.23 59.88
C GLN A 133 -21.84 -23.55 60.51
N LEU A 134 -21.09 -24.38 59.78
CA LEU A 134 -20.52 -25.62 60.31
C LEU A 134 -19.54 -25.35 61.47
N ARG A 135 -18.76 -24.26 61.40
CA ARG A 135 -17.87 -23.84 62.50
C ARG A 135 -18.66 -23.42 63.75
N THR A 136 -19.76 -22.68 63.59
CA THR A 136 -20.62 -22.29 64.72
C THR A 136 -21.33 -23.50 65.33
N ASP A 137 -21.83 -24.42 64.51
CA ASP A 137 -22.49 -25.64 64.98
C ASP A 137 -21.51 -26.54 65.74
N LEU A 138 -20.28 -26.69 65.24
CA LEU A 138 -19.21 -27.42 65.94
C LEU A 138 -18.87 -26.76 67.30
N HIS A 139 -18.83 -25.43 67.36
CA HIS A 139 -18.61 -24.70 68.60
C HIS A 139 -19.75 -24.91 69.60
N HIS A 140 -21.00 -24.88 69.15
CA HIS A 140 -22.17 -25.18 69.97
C HIS A 140 -22.19 -26.63 70.48
N ALA A 141 -21.85 -27.61 69.63
CA ALA A 141 -21.76 -29.01 70.01
C ALA A 141 -20.66 -29.25 71.07
N LYS A 142 -19.51 -28.57 70.96
CA LYS A 142 -18.47 -28.60 72.00
C LYS A 142 -18.95 -28.04 73.34
N LEU A 143 -19.71 -26.94 73.31
CA LEU A 143 -20.26 -26.35 74.54
C LEU A 143 -21.37 -27.21 75.17
N SER A 144 -22.21 -27.89 74.37
CA SER A 144 -23.27 -28.75 74.90
C SER A 144 -22.77 -30.13 75.37
N GLY A 145 -21.74 -30.68 74.72
CA GLY A 145 -21.13 -31.97 75.08
C GLY A 145 -20.16 -31.91 76.26
N GLY A 146 -19.63 -30.74 76.62
CA GLY A 146 -18.67 -30.56 77.71
C GLY A 146 -19.26 -30.47 79.13
N SER A 147 -20.59 -30.51 79.30
CA SER A 147 -21.24 -30.36 80.62
C SER A 147 -21.59 -31.68 81.31
N SER A 148 -21.29 -32.83 80.71
CA SER A 148 -21.57 -34.14 81.30
C SER A 148 -20.33 -35.01 81.29
N THR A 149 -19.86 -35.29 82.51
CA THR A 149 -19.02 -36.42 82.95
C THR A 149 -17.51 -36.17 83.13
N LEU A 150 -17.17 -36.17 84.44
CA LEU A 150 -15.95 -36.70 85.06
C LEU A 150 -14.84 -35.69 85.38
N ASP A 151 -15.13 -34.86 86.39
CA ASP A 151 -14.29 -34.88 87.59
C ASP A 151 -14.26 -36.31 88.13
N SER A 152 -13.24 -37.09 87.79
CA SER A 152 -12.73 -38.18 88.64
C SER A 152 -11.43 -38.72 88.05
N GLU A 153 -10.33 -38.35 88.71
CA GLU A 153 -9.18 -39.20 89.01
C GLU A 153 -8.62 -40.08 87.87
N ASN A 154 -7.45 -39.71 87.34
CA ASN A 154 -6.27 -40.50 87.72
C ASN A 154 -4.95 -39.79 87.40
N GLN A 155 -4.20 -39.60 88.48
CA GLN A 155 -2.76 -39.42 88.53
C GLN A 155 -2.08 -40.69 88.03
N SER A 156 -1.20 -40.58 87.04
CA SER A 156 0.11 -41.26 87.00
C SER A 156 0.91 -40.68 85.82
N ASP A 157 2.05 -40.04 86.08
CA ASP A 157 3.36 -40.69 86.18
C ASP A 157 3.88 -41.00 84.76
N ASP A 158 4.72 -40.13 84.20
CA ASP A 158 6.19 -40.20 84.32
C ASP A 158 6.80 -40.94 83.11
N GLY A 159 8.00 -40.52 82.73
CA GLY A 159 8.86 -41.24 81.80
C GLY A 159 8.75 -40.80 80.33
N SER A 160 9.71 -40.02 79.86
CA SER A 160 10.94 -40.56 79.24
C SER A 160 10.70 -41.01 77.80
N SER A 161 11.08 -40.20 76.82
CA SER A 161 12.39 -40.32 76.16
C SER A 161 12.71 -41.74 75.71
N TYR A 162 12.48 -42.04 74.43
CA TYR A 162 13.26 -43.01 73.63
C TYR A 162 13.08 -42.61 72.15
N TYR A 163 14.09 -42.01 71.50
CA TYR A 163 15.08 -42.71 70.68
C TYR A 163 14.49 -43.95 69.98
N VAL A 164 14.17 -43.82 68.69
CA VAL A 164 14.08 -44.99 67.80
C VAL A 164 15.44 -45.16 67.13
N PRO A 165 16.15 -46.28 67.36
CA PRO A 165 17.53 -46.47 66.93
C PRO A 165 17.63 -47.00 65.50
N SER A 166 18.68 -46.53 64.84
CA SER A 166 19.38 -47.26 63.79
C SER A 166 20.14 -48.43 64.42
N SER A 167 19.85 -49.68 64.02
CA SER A 167 20.83 -50.75 63.73
C SER A 167 20.17 -52.14 63.77
N CYS A 168 20.09 -52.75 62.58
CA CYS A 168 19.92 -54.19 62.42
C CYS A 168 21.20 -54.90 62.84
N SER A 169 21.11 -55.86 63.77
CA SER A 169 22.06 -56.97 63.84
C SER A 169 21.40 -58.21 64.46
N LEU A 170 21.22 -59.20 63.58
CA LEU A 170 21.54 -60.62 63.78
C LEU A 170 21.49 -61.18 65.21
N SER A 171 20.44 -61.95 65.49
CA SER A 171 20.53 -63.23 66.21
C SER A 171 19.21 -63.98 65.98
N SER A 172 19.21 -65.09 65.24
CA SER A 172 19.51 -66.43 65.75
C SER A 172 18.28 -67.10 66.37
N VAL A 173 17.73 -68.03 65.59
CA VAL A 173 17.07 -69.28 66.01
C VAL A 173 15.66 -69.15 66.60
N CYS A 174 14.65 -69.61 65.85
CA CYS A 174 13.89 -70.81 66.20
C CYS A 174 12.91 -71.20 65.07
N ASN A 175 12.81 -72.50 64.87
CA ASN A 175 11.92 -73.16 63.94
C ASN A 175 10.45 -72.92 64.31
N GLU A 176 9.74 -72.14 63.51
CA GLU A 176 8.32 -72.35 63.24
C GLU A 176 8.16 -72.19 61.74
N ALA A 177 7.63 -73.23 61.09
CA ALA A 177 7.21 -73.14 59.71
C ALA A 177 6.30 -71.91 59.60
N PRO A 178 6.57 -70.95 58.70
CA PRO A 178 5.55 -69.98 58.38
C PRO A 178 4.44 -70.81 57.76
N GLN A 179 3.34 -71.02 58.50
CA GLN A 179 2.05 -71.01 57.87
C GLN A 179 2.09 -69.76 57.01
N ALA A 180 2.32 -69.96 55.70
CA ALA A 180 1.97 -68.99 54.71
C ALA A 180 0.49 -68.78 54.99
N HIS A 181 0.21 -67.74 55.77
CA HIS A 181 -1.10 -67.16 55.88
C HIS A 181 -1.38 -66.85 54.43
N MET A 182 -2.12 -67.75 53.78
CA MET A 182 -2.60 -67.53 52.43
C MET A 182 -3.26 -66.18 52.56
N ILE A 183 -2.61 -65.15 52.03
CA ILE A 183 -3.26 -63.89 51.73
C ILE A 183 -4.51 -64.37 51.00
N GLU A 184 -5.67 -64.14 51.61
CA GLU A 184 -6.94 -64.62 51.10
C GLU A 184 -6.94 -64.31 49.61
N MET A 185 -7.10 -65.35 48.77
CA MET A 185 -6.93 -65.25 47.32
C MET A 185 -7.74 -64.06 46.76
N ASP A 186 -8.88 -63.79 47.40
CA ASP A 186 -9.77 -62.66 47.17
C ASP A 186 -9.05 -61.29 47.28
N VAL A 187 -8.15 -61.08 48.24
CA VAL A 187 -7.40 -59.82 48.40
C VAL A 187 -6.39 -59.62 47.25
N TYR A 188 -5.81 -60.71 46.73
CA TYR A 188 -4.90 -60.61 45.59
C TYR A 188 -5.65 -60.27 44.30
N ASP A 189 -6.81 -60.88 44.08
CA ASP A 189 -7.67 -60.59 42.94
C ASP A 189 -8.18 -59.13 42.96
N ASP A 190 -8.54 -58.62 44.15
CA ASP A 190 -8.90 -57.21 44.33
C ASP A 190 -7.75 -56.27 43.95
N VAL A 191 -6.53 -56.51 44.46
CA VAL A 191 -5.35 -55.70 44.12
C VAL A 191 -5.01 -55.79 42.62
N CYS A 192 -5.15 -56.97 42.00
CA CYS A 192 -4.96 -57.11 40.56
C CYS A 192 -6.00 -56.32 39.76
N SER A 193 -7.26 -56.31 40.21
CA SER A 193 -8.33 -55.54 39.57
C SER A 193 -8.11 -54.04 39.68
N GLU A 194 -7.72 -53.55 40.86
CA GLU A 194 -7.39 -52.15 41.12
C GLU A 194 -6.19 -51.72 40.26
N ASN A 195 -5.14 -52.54 40.18
CA ASN A 195 -3.97 -52.25 39.37
C ASN A 195 -4.31 -52.22 37.87
N ALA A 196 -5.19 -53.13 37.41
CA ALA A 196 -5.69 -53.09 36.04
C ALA A 196 -6.50 -51.82 35.74
N GLU A 197 -7.30 -51.35 36.70
CA GLU A 197 -8.03 -50.09 36.59
C GLU A 197 -7.09 -48.89 36.56
N LEU A 198 -6.12 -48.81 37.47
CA LEU A 198 -5.10 -47.76 37.50
C LEU A 198 -4.30 -47.71 36.18
N HIS A 199 -3.94 -48.86 35.62
CA HIS A 199 -3.30 -48.93 34.30
C HIS A 199 -4.22 -48.48 33.15
N ALA A 200 -5.53 -48.69 33.26
CA ALA A 200 -6.50 -48.18 32.30
C ALA A 200 -6.66 -46.65 32.41
N GLN A 201 -6.69 -46.11 33.64
CA GLN A 201 -6.73 -44.68 33.90
C GLN A 201 -5.45 -43.99 33.40
N LEU A 202 -4.27 -44.57 33.66
CA LEU A 202 -2.98 -44.07 33.14
C LEU A 202 -2.93 -44.02 31.61
N ARG A 203 -3.49 -45.04 30.93
CA ARG A 203 -3.59 -45.04 29.46
C ARG A 203 -4.51 -43.94 28.93
N ARG A 204 -5.69 -43.77 29.54
CA ARG A 204 -6.62 -42.68 29.20
C ARG A 204 -5.97 -41.31 29.39
N ALA A 205 -5.32 -41.08 30.53
CA ALA A 205 -4.59 -39.84 30.79
C ALA A 205 -3.46 -39.60 29.78
N HIS A 206 -2.76 -40.65 29.34
CA HIS A 206 -1.73 -40.54 28.31
C HIS A 206 -2.33 -40.17 26.94
N GLU A 207 -3.43 -40.81 26.54
CA GLU A 207 -4.16 -40.49 25.31
C GLU A 207 -4.66 -39.04 25.31
N GLU A 208 -5.26 -38.57 26.41
CA GLU A 208 -5.67 -37.18 26.59
C GLU A 208 -4.49 -36.21 26.49
N LEU A 209 -3.36 -36.51 27.13
CA LEU A 209 -2.16 -35.68 27.07
C LEU A 209 -1.60 -35.62 25.64
N THR A 210 -1.62 -36.74 24.89
CA THR A 210 -1.23 -36.72 23.48
C THR A 210 -2.21 -35.91 22.62
N SER A 211 -3.52 -35.98 22.87
CA SER A 211 -4.52 -35.17 22.17
C SER A 211 -4.28 -33.67 22.41
N LEU A 212 -4.09 -33.27 23.67
CA LEU A 212 -3.78 -31.88 24.04
C LEU A 212 -2.47 -31.39 23.41
N HIS A 213 -1.47 -32.25 23.24
CA HIS A 213 -0.24 -31.90 22.52
C HIS A 213 -0.49 -31.60 21.03
N HIS A 214 -1.34 -32.37 20.35
CA HIS A 214 -1.70 -32.12 18.95
C HIS A 214 -2.52 -30.84 18.80
N GLU A 215 -3.46 -30.59 19.71
CA GLU A 215 -4.25 -29.35 19.74
C GLU A 215 -3.34 -28.14 19.99
N ARG A 216 -2.39 -28.22 20.92
CA ARG A 216 -1.41 -27.16 21.17
C ARG A 216 -0.53 -26.90 19.95
N ALA A 217 -0.12 -27.94 19.21
CA ALA A 217 0.63 -27.77 17.98
C ALA A 217 -0.20 -27.06 16.90
N ARG A 218 -1.49 -27.43 16.76
CA ARG A 218 -2.42 -26.77 15.85
C ARG A 218 -2.64 -25.29 16.22
N ALA A 219 -2.84 -24.99 17.50
CA ALA A 219 -2.98 -23.62 17.98
C ALA A 219 -1.75 -22.76 17.62
N ARG A 220 -0.53 -23.28 17.80
CA ARG A 220 0.71 -22.59 17.39
C ARG A 220 0.77 -22.31 15.88
N THR A 221 0.30 -23.23 15.04
CA THR A 221 0.26 -22.98 13.59
C THR A 221 -0.72 -21.87 13.23
N MET A 222 -1.89 -21.82 13.89
CA MET A 222 -2.86 -20.75 13.72
C MET A 222 -2.33 -19.40 14.23
N GLU A 223 -1.62 -19.37 15.36
CA GLU A 223 -0.97 -18.14 15.86
C GLU A 223 0.04 -17.56 14.85
N VAL A 224 0.82 -18.40 14.18
CA VAL A 224 1.74 -17.95 13.13
C VAL A 224 0.98 -17.41 11.91
N GLN A 225 -0.12 -18.04 11.52
CA GLN A 225 -0.98 -17.55 10.44
C GLN A 225 -1.59 -16.18 10.79
N ILE A 226 -2.08 -16.01 12.02
CA ILE A 226 -2.61 -14.73 12.51
C ILE A 226 -1.53 -13.65 12.42
N LYS A 227 -0.31 -13.90 12.91
CA LYS A 227 0.80 -12.92 12.83
C LYS A 227 1.17 -12.56 11.39
N ASN A 228 1.14 -13.53 10.48
CA ASN A 228 1.40 -13.27 9.06
C ASN A 228 0.30 -12.39 8.45
N LEU A 229 -0.97 -12.66 8.76
CA LEU A 229 -2.10 -11.84 8.30
C LEU A 229 -2.06 -10.44 8.92
N GLU A 230 -1.74 -10.30 10.20
CA GLU A 230 -1.53 -9.01 10.86
C GLU A 230 -0.43 -8.19 10.15
N HIS A 231 0.68 -8.83 9.78
CA HIS A 231 1.75 -8.17 9.03
C HIS A 231 1.29 -7.70 7.64
N GLN A 232 0.54 -8.53 6.91
CA GLN A 232 -0.03 -8.18 5.61
C GLN A 232 -1.03 -7.01 5.73
N VAL A 233 -1.90 -7.03 6.75
CA VAL A 233 -2.82 -5.92 7.02
C VAL A 233 -2.06 -4.62 7.29
N LEU A 234 -0.98 -4.66 8.09
CA LEU A 234 -0.14 -3.49 8.34
C LEU A 234 0.61 -2.99 7.10
N GLN A 235 0.96 -3.89 6.17
CA GLN A 235 1.57 -3.52 4.89
C GLN A 235 0.54 -2.82 3.98
N VAL A 236 -0.62 -3.43 3.78
CA VAL A 236 -1.71 -2.85 2.97
C VAL A 236 -2.18 -1.51 3.56
N GLN A 237 -2.20 -1.36 4.88
CA GLN A 237 -2.51 -0.07 5.52
C GLN A 237 -1.47 1.02 5.23
N ARG A 238 -0.18 0.66 5.13
CA ARG A 238 0.89 1.60 4.74
C ARG A 238 0.76 1.99 3.28
N GLU A 239 0.58 1.04 2.39
CA GLU A 239 0.38 1.28 0.95
C GLU A 239 -0.86 2.15 0.69
N LYS A 240 -1.97 1.87 1.38
CA LYS A 240 -3.18 2.70 1.33
C LYS A 240 -2.93 4.14 1.79
N ARG A 241 -2.07 4.34 2.80
CA ARG A 241 -1.73 5.69 3.28
C ARG A 241 -0.94 6.45 2.21
N LEU A 242 0.06 5.80 1.60
CA LEU A 242 0.84 6.36 0.49
C LEU A 242 -0.06 6.72 -0.70
N LEU A 243 -0.96 5.84 -1.11
CA LEU A 243 -1.92 6.13 -2.20
C LEU A 243 -2.87 7.29 -1.86
N LYS A 244 -3.24 7.48 -0.58
CA LYS A 244 -4.05 8.63 -0.15
C LYS A 244 -3.23 9.92 -0.28
N GLU A 245 -1.97 9.90 0.14
CA GLU A 245 -1.05 11.04 0.02
C GLU A 245 -0.85 11.43 -1.45
N GLU A 246 -0.60 10.47 -2.34
CA GLU A 246 -0.52 10.71 -3.80
C GLU A 246 -1.82 11.29 -4.37
N GLN A 247 -2.98 10.75 -3.98
CA GLN A 247 -4.28 11.28 -4.43
C GLN A 247 -4.53 12.72 -3.94
N ASP A 248 -4.10 13.05 -2.72
CA ASP A 248 -4.22 14.39 -2.17
C ASP A 248 -3.28 15.37 -2.89
N GLU A 249 -2.05 14.95 -3.25
CA GLU A 249 -1.14 15.72 -4.11
C GLU A 249 -1.71 15.99 -5.50
N GLU A 250 -2.32 14.98 -6.14
CA GLU A 250 -3.01 15.15 -7.43
C GLU A 250 -4.17 16.15 -7.35
N ARG A 251 -4.95 16.11 -6.26
CA ARG A 251 -6.04 17.07 -6.04
C ARG A 251 -5.51 18.49 -5.89
N LEU A 252 -4.43 18.68 -5.12
CA LEU A 252 -3.77 19.97 -4.97
C LEU A 252 -3.22 20.49 -6.30
N LEU A 253 -2.66 19.61 -7.14
CA LEU A 253 -2.19 19.96 -8.48
C LEU A 253 -3.35 20.42 -9.38
N ILE A 254 -4.47 19.68 -9.39
CA ILE A 254 -5.67 20.05 -10.15
C ILE A 254 -6.22 21.40 -9.69
N GLU A 255 -6.26 21.66 -8.39
CA GLU A 255 -6.74 22.93 -7.83
C GLU A 255 -5.81 24.09 -8.18
N SER A 256 -4.49 23.89 -8.11
CA SER A 256 -3.48 24.84 -8.57
C SER A 256 -3.64 25.17 -10.07
N LEU A 257 -3.84 24.15 -10.91
CA LEU A 257 -4.09 24.34 -12.35
C LEU A 257 -5.39 25.11 -12.60
N ARG A 258 -6.47 24.82 -11.85
CA ARG A 258 -7.73 25.58 -11.95
C ARG A 258 -7.55 27.04 -11.54
N ALA A 259 -6.82 27.32 -10.46
CA ALA A 259 -6.50 28.67 -10.03
C ALA A 259 -5.68 29.42 -11.08
N MET A 260 -4.71 28.75 -11.72
CA MET A 260 -3.92 29.30 -12.81
C MET A 260 -4.78 29.64 -14.04
N VAL A 261 -5.68 28.73 -14.45
CA VAL A 261 -6.63 28.97 -15.56
C VAL A 261 -7.54 30.15 -15.25
N GLN A 262 -8.05 30.27 -14.02
CA GLN A 262 -8.85 31.43 -13.61
C GLN A 262 -8.06 32.74 -13.66
N THR A 263 -6.78 32.70 -13.29
CA THR A 263 -5.89 33.87 -13.36
C THR A 263 -5.69 34.30 -14.82
N TYR A 264 -5.39 33.36 -15.72
CA TYR A 264 -5.29 33.66 -17.15
C TYR A 264 -6.60 34.18 -17.74
N LYS A 265 -7.74 33.61 -17.33
CA LYS A 265 -9.05 34.11 -17.71
C LYS A 265 -9.26 35.56 -17.26
N LYS A 266 -8.95 35.90 -16.01
CA LYS A 266 -9.01 37.28 -15.52
C LYS A 266 -8.09 38.21 -16.29
N ILE A 267 -6.88 37.78 -16.65
CA ILE A 267 -5.95 38.58 -17.47
C ILE A 267 -6.53 38.80 -18.88
N ALA A 268 -7.14 37.78 -19.47
CA ALA A 268 -7.81 37.87 -20.77
C ALA A 268 -9.01 38.81 -20.71
N ASP A 269 -9.85 38.69 -19.68
CA ASP A 269 -11.04 39.51 -19.46
C ASP A 269 -10.67 40.97 -19.11
N ALA A 270 -9.54 41.19 -18.43
CA ALA A 270 -9.05 42.53 -18.06
C ALA A 270 -8.31 43.24 -19.20
N ARG A 271 -7.99 42.57 -20.32
CA ARG A 271 -7.44 43.23 -21.50
C ARG A 271 -8.56 43.97 -22.24
N PRO A 272 -8.59 45.32 -22.27
CA PRO A 272 -9.69 46.08 -22.88
C PRO A 272 -9.69 46.05 -24.42
N PHE A 273 -8.95 45.14 -25.05
CA PHE A 273 -8.53 45.28 -26.45
C PHE A 273 -9.43 44.57 -27.47
N SER A 274 -10.58 43.99 -27.11
CA SER A 274 -11.32 43.13 -28.06
C SER A 274 -12.79 43.48 -28.33
N ILE A 275 -13.37 44.55 -27.76
CA ILE A 275 -14.79 44.85 -28.03
C ILE A 275 -15.06 46.22 -28.68
N GLU A 276 -14.19 47.21 -28.57
CA GLU A 276 -14.38 48.50 -29.26
C GLU A 276 -13.07 49.07 -29.82
N CYS A 277 -12.53 48.41 -30.87
CA CYS A 277 -11.81 49.14 -31.91
C CYS A 277 -12.81 49.51 -33.02
N SER A 278 -13.89 50.17 -32.63
CA SER A 278 -14.70 50.97 -33.55
C SER A 278 -13.96 52.31 -33.68
N CYS A 279 -12.90 52.33 -34.48
CA CYS A 279 -12.42 53.58 -35.08
C CYS A 279 -13.43 54.04 -36.15
N ALA A 280 -14.68 54.24 -35.74
CA ALA A 280 -15.62 55.05 -36.48
C ALA A 280 -15.46 56.47 -35.95
N LEU A 281 -14.78 57.28 -36.77
CA LEU A 281 -14.72 58.73 -36.70
C LEU A 281 -16.11 59.29 -36.33
N THR A 282 -16.25 59.76 -35.11
CA THR A 282 -17.24 60.78 -34.79
C THR A 282 -16.49 61.87 -34.05
N ASP A 283 -16.03 62.83 -34.85
CA ASP A 283 -15.89 64.21 -34.39
C ASP A 283 -17.28 64.64 -33.90
N ASP A 284 -17.46 64.83 -32.61
CA ASP A 284 -18.31 65.90 -32.12
C ASP A 284 -17.97 66.22 -30.67
N GLU A 285 -17.59 67.48 -30.49
CA GLU A 285 -17.36 68.14 -29.21
C GLU A 285 -18.61 68.08 -28.34
N ALA A 286 -18.45 67.77 -27.05
CA ALA A 286 -19.20 68.46 -26.00
C ALA A 286 -18.62 68.14 -24.61
N GLU A 287 -18.19 69.21 -23.97
CA GLU A 287 -17.82 69.33 -22.57
C GLU A 287 -18.88 68.75 -21.60
N GLY A 288 -18.43 68.23 -20.46
CA GLY A 288 -19.30 68.12 -19.29
C GLY A 288 -18.95 66.99 -18.31
N ALA A 289 -18.03 67.26 -17.38
CA ALA A 289 -17.84 66.47 -16.15
C ALA A 289 -19.17 66.35 -15.35
N PRO A 290 -19.38 65.35 -14.45
CA PRO A 290 -18.60 65.29 -13.21
C PRO A 290 -18.27 63.88 -12.67
N THR A 291 -17.08 63.83 -12.06
CA THR A 291 -16.67 63.02 -10.90
C THR A 291 -17.79 62.35 -10.11
N ALA A 292 -17.87 61.02 -10.19
CA ALA A 292 -18.54 60.18 -9.20
C ALA A 292 -17.51 59.46 -8.32
N PRO A 293 -17.67 59.45 -6.98
CA PRO A 293 -16.73 58.87 -6.05
C PRO A 293 -16.81 57.34 -6.09
N PHE A 294 -15.70 56.70 -6.47
CA PHE A 294 -15.46 55.28 -6.27
C PHE A 294 -15.37 55.01 -4.77
N THR A 295 -16.51 54.75 -4.12
CA THR A 295 -16.54 54.10 -2.81
C THR A 295 -16.12 52.65 -3.03
N SER A 296 -14.82 52.42 -2.88
CA SER A 296 -14.20 51.10 -2.75
C SER A 296 -14.77 50.45 -1.49
N ASP A 297 -15.90 49.77 -1.66
CA ASP A 297 -16.46 48.89 -0.65
C ASP A 297 -15.57 47.63 -0.65
N MET A 298 -14.43 47.73 0.04
CA MET A 298 -13.51 46.65 0.38
C MET A 298 -14.20 45.72 1.39
N ARG A 299 -15.32 45.14 1.00
CA ARG A 299 -15.86 43.97 1.67
C ARG A 299 -14.87 42.86 1.39
N GLY A 300 -14.00 42.59 2.36
CA GLY A 300 -13.03 41.50 2.30
C GLY A 300 -13.75 40.22 1.85
N PRO A 301 -13.05 39.34 1.11
CA PRO A 301 -13.66 38.13 0.58
C PRO A 301 -14.37 37.40 1.71
N HIS A 302 -15.71 37.32 1.61
CA HIS A 302 -16.52 36.57 2.55
C HIS A 302 -15.94 35.17 2.64
N SER A 303 -15.56 34.77 3.85
CA SER A 303 -14.99 33.46 4.08
C SER A 303 -16.05 32.43 3.73
N LEU A 304 -15.69 31.39 2.99
CA LEU A 304 -16.60 30.28 2.65
C LEU A 304 -17.21 29.65 3.92
N HIS A 305 -16.55 29.81 5.06
CA HIS A 305 -17.10 29.48 6.39
C HIS A 305 -18.38 30.27 6.72
N ASP A 306 -18.38 31.58 6.47
CA ASP A 306 -19.49 32.47 6.80
C ASP A 306 -20.72 32.14 5.95
N ASP A 307 -20.52 31.84 4.66
CA ASP A 307 -21.59 31.42 3.75
C ASP A 307 -22.24 30.11 4.22
N VAL A 308 -21.44 29.13 4.65
CA VAL A 308 -21.95 27.85 5.16
C VAL A 308 -22.67 28.02 6.49
N VAL A 309 -22.18 28.89 7.38
CA VAL A 309 -22.86 29.21 8.65
C VAL A 309 -24.21 29.89 8.36
N GLN A 310 -24.25 30.82 7.40
CA GLN A 310 -25.46 31.52 7.01
C GLN A 310 -26.51 30.57 6.41
N VAL A 311 -26.11 29.67 5.52
CA VAL A 311 -27.01 28.65 4.94
C VAL A 311 -27.54 27.70 6.03
N ASN A 312 -26.70 27.27 6.97
CA ASN A 312 -27.14 26.43 8.08
C ASN A 312 -28.16 27.14 9.00
N LEU A 313 -27.97 28.44 9.24
CA LEU A 313 -28.91 29.23 10.03
C LEU A 313 -30.26 29.35 9.30
N ALA A 314 -30.23 29.64 7.99
CA ALA A 314 -31.44 29.71 7.17
C ALA A 314 -32.21 28.38 7.14
N LEU A 315 -31.53 27.24 6.99
CA LEU A 315 -32.15 25.91 7.02
C LEU A 315 -32.76 25.58 8.39
N LYS A 316 -32.12 26.01 9.49
CA LYS A 316 -32.68 25.84 10.85
C LYS A 316 -33.96 26.66 11.03
N ASP A 317 -33.96 27.90 10.54
CA ASP A 317 -35.12 28.78 10.62
C ASP A 317 -36.29 28.23 9.77
N GLU A 318 -36.00 27.67 8.59
CA GLU A 318 -36.98 27.00 7.74
C GLU A 318 -37.59 25.76 8.42
N ILE A 319 -36.76 24.92 9.05
CA ILE A 319 -37.24 23.75 9.83
C ILE A 319 -38.14 24.19 10.99
N ALA A 320 -37.76 25.26 11.70
CA ALA A 320 -38.58 25.80 12.79
C ALA A 320 -39.94 26.32 12.28
N SER A 321 -39.94 27.02 11.15
CA SER A 321 -41.15 27.50 10.47
C SER A 321 -42.06 26.36 10.01
N LEU A 322 -41.51 25.33 9.36
CA LEU A 322 -42.27 24.16 8.91
C LEU A 322 -42.88 23.38 10.07
N LYS A 323 -42.13 23.18 11.16
CA LYS A 323 -42.66 22.55 12.39
C LYS A 323 -43.81 23.36 13.00
N GLN A 324 -43.71 24.68 12.99
CA GLN A 324 -44.77 25.55 13.49
C GLN A 324 -46.02 25.47 12.60
N GLN A 325 -45.86 25.41 11.27
CA GLN A 325 -46.96 25.24 10.33
C GLN A 325 -47.65 23.89 10.52
N LEU A 326 -46.89 22.80 10.67
CA LEU A 326 -47.42 21.46 10.93
C LEU A 326 -48.25 21.45 12.22
N ALA A 327 -47.70 21.98 13.31
CA ALA A 327 -48.39 22.07 14.60
C ALA A 327 -49.66 22.93 14.53
N ALA A 328 -49.67 24.00 13.73
CA ALA A 328 -50.85 24.84 13.52
C ALA A 328 -51.96 24.11 12.74
N VAL A 329 -51.60 23.24 11.79
CA VAL A 329 -52.57 22.41 11.05
C VAL A 329 -53.12 21.29 11.93
N GLU A 330 -52.28 20.64 12.73
CA GLU A 330 -52.70 19.59 13.68
C GLU A 330 -53.61 20.13 14.81
N ALA A 331 -53.44 21.40 15.19
CA ALA A 331 -54.26 22.04 16.22
C ALA A 331 -55.67 22.45 15.74
N LEU A 332 -55.97 22.34 14.44
CA LEU A 332 -57.30 22.62 13.92
C LEU A 332 -58.29 21.55 14.41
N PRO A 333 -59.50 21.94 14.86
CA PRO A 333 -60.52 20.98 15.27
C PRO A 333 -60.88 20.05 14.10
N PRO A 334 -61.16 18.75 14.37
CA PRO A 334 -61.46 17.78 13.32
C PRO A 334 -62.65 18.27 12.49
N PRO A 335 -62.49 18.42 11.15
CA PRO A 335 -63.53 18.97 10.32
C PRO A 335 -64.74 18.02 10.24
N PRO A 336 -65.95 18.55 9.96
CA PRO A 336 -67.11 17.72 9.69
C PRO A 336 -66.86 16.83 8.45
N PRO A 337 -67.45 15.62 8.37
CA PRO A 337 -67.07 14.54 7.45
C PRO A 337 -67.41 14.76 5.95
N VAL A 338 -67.39 16.00 5.45
CA VAL A 338 -67.80 16.32 4.07
C VAL A 338 -66.69 17.08 3.34
N GLU A 339 -66.05 16.39 2.40
CA GLU A 339 -65.15 16.84 1.30
C GLU A 339 -63.87 17.64 1.64
N SER A 340 -63.79 18.29 2.80
CA SER A 340 -62.65 19.15 3.22
C SER A 340 -61.46 18.37 3.80
N ASP A 341 -61.66 17.07 4.05
CA ASP A 341 -60.68 16.16 4.65
C ASP A 341 -59.52 15.80 3.72
N SER A 342 -59.78 15.72 2.40
CA SER A 342 -58.73 15.39 1.41
C SER A 342 -57.72 16.52 1.30
N ILE A 343 -58.19 17.77 1.20
CA ILE A 343 -57.33 18.95 1.00
C ILE A 343 -56.42 19.19 2.21
N LEU A 344 -56.89 18.91 3.42
CA LEU A 344 -56.08 19.04 4.63
C LEU A 344 -55.04 17.93 4.74
N ARG A 345 -55.40 16.67 4.40
CA ARG A 345 -54.43 15.57 4.37
C ARG A 345 -53.33 15.80 3.33
N ASP A 346 -53.69 16.22 2.12
CA ASP A 346 -52.70 16.52 1.06
C ASP A 346 -51.74 17.64 1.48
N LYS A 347 -52.22 18.64 2.24
CA LYS A 347 -51.38 19.71 2.79
C LYS A 347 -50.47 19.25 3.93
N VAL A 348 -50.94 18.35 4.80
CA VAL A 348 -50.11 17.76 5.85
C VAL A 348 -49.01 16.91 5.21
N GLU A 349 -49.34 16.07 4.23
CA GLU A 349 -48.38 15.25 3.51
C GLU A 349 -47.33 16.09 2.76
N ASP A 350 -47.71 17.20 2.11
CA ASP A 350 -46.76 18.13 1.48
C ASP A 350 -45.82 18.81 2.50
N LEU A 351 -46.37 19.24 3.65
CA LEU A 351 -45.56 19.84 4.72
C LEU A 351 -44.59 18.84 5.35
N GLU A 352 -45.02 17.60 5.56
CA GLU A 352 -44.18 16.50 6.05
C GLU A 352 -43.05 16.19 5.06
N ALA A 353 -43.38 16.06 3.77
CA ALA A 353 -42.39 15.81 2.73
C ALA A 353 -41.35 16.95 2.63
N ARG A 354 -41.79 18.21 2.69
CA ARG A 354 -40.88 19.37 2.71
C ARG A 354 -40.03 19.42 3.97
N LEU A 355 -40.59 19.07 5.13
CA LEU A 355 -39.84 18.97 6.39
C LEU A 355 -38.77 17.87 6.31
N GLU A 356 -39.08 16.71 5.75
CA GLU A 356 -38.13 15.62 5.56
C GLU A 356 -36.96 16.03 4.66
N VAL A 357 -37.26 16.61 3.49
CA VAL A 357 -36.23 17.08 2.54
C VAL A 357 -35.33 18.16 3.14
N THR A 358 -35.88 19.11 3.89
CA THR A 358 -35.08 20.17 4.54
C THR A 358 -34.21 19.62 5.68
N VAL A 359 -34.72 18.67 6.46
CA VAL A 359 -33.96 17.98 7.51
C VAL A 359 -32.80 17.18 6.92
N ASP A 360 -33.03 16.46 5.82
CA ASP A 360 -31.98 15.68 5.15
C ASP A 360 -30.93 16.59 4.50
N THR A 361 -31.35 17.71 3.91
CA THR A 361 -30.44 18.74 3.38
C THR A 361 -29.57 19.34 4.50
N LEU A 362 -30.14 19.63 5.67
CA LEU A 362 -29.38 20.08 6.84
C LEU A 362 -28.43 19.00 7.36
N ARG A 363 -28.84 17.73 7.37
CA ARG A 363 -27.97 16.61 7.77
C ARG A 363 -26.77 16.48 6.81
N HIS A 364 -27.02 16.58 5.51
CA HIS A 364 -25.98 16.52 4.49
C HIS A 364 -25.00 17.67 4.58
N THR A 365 -25.48 18.92 4.69
CA THR A 365 -24.62 20.11 4.84
C THR A 365 -23.79 20.05 6.13
N LYS A 366 -24.35 19.56 7.24
CA LYS A 366 -23.60 19.29 8.47
C LYS A 366 -22.51 18.24 8.26
N GLN A 367 -22.81 17.15 7.56
CA GLN A 367 -21.82 16.10 7.24
C GLN A 367 -20.69 16.64 6.37
N GLN A 368 -21.00 17.45 5.35
CA GLN A 368 -20.02 18.13 4.51
C GLN A 368 -19.13 19.06 5.34
N TRP A 369 -19.72 19.86 6.24
CA TRP A 369 -18.96 20.77 7.09
C TRP A 369 -18.01 20.01 8.04
N MET A 370 -18.48 18.95 8.70
CA MET A 370 -17.60 18.11 9.54
C MET A 370 -16.44 17.51 8.73
N THR A 371 -16.71 17.10 7.48
CA THR A 371 -15.67 16.57 6.58
C THR A 371 -14.66 17.66 6.21
N ALA A 372 -15.13 18.86 5.88
CA ALA A 372 -14.27 20.00 5.59
C ALA A 372 -13.41 20.40 6.80
N VAL A 373 -13.94 20.37 8.02
CA VAL A 373 -13.19 20.65 9.26
C VAL A 373 -12.11 19.59 9.51
N VAL A 374 -12.41 18.32 9.28
CA VAL A 374 -11.39 17.25 9.37
C VAL A 374 -10.28 17.46 8.34
N MET A 375 -10.65 17.76 7.08
CA MET A 375 -9.66 18.04 6.03
C MET A 375 -8.82 19.28 6.34
N GLN A 376 -9.42 20.34 6.89
CA GLN A 376 -8.70 21.54 7.31
C GLN A 376 -7.68 21.21 8.42
N LYS A 377 -8.05 20.35 9.37
CA LYS A 377 -7.14 19.91 10.42
C LYS A 377 -5.99 19.06 9.87
N GLU A 378 -6.28 18.10 8.98
CA GLU A 378 -5.24 17.30 8.30
C GLU A 378 -4.28 18.20 7.51
N ALA A 379 -4.79 19.21 6.79
CA ALA A 379 -3.97 20.19 6.09
C ALA A 379 -3.11 21.05 7.03
N GLN A 380 -3.66 21.44 8.18
CA GLN A 380 -2.91 22.17 9.21
C GLN A 380 -1.77 21.32 9.79
N GLU A 381 -2.02 20.05 10.13
CA GLU A 381 -0.99 19.12 10.61
C GLU A 381 0.11 18.91 9.57
N CYS A 382 -0.25 18.86 8.27
CA CYS A 382 0.71 18.80 7.17
C CYS A 382 1.57 20.08 7.07
N CYS A 383 0.96 21.26 7.22
CA CYS A 383 1.68 22.54 7.24
C CYS A 383 2.64 22.62 8.43
N GLU A 384 2.21 22.17 9.62
CA GLU A 384 3.04 22.13 10.82
C GLU A 384 4.22 21.15 10.66
N ALA A 385 3.99 19.98 10.05
CA ALA A 385 5.05 19.01 9.76
C ALA A 385 6.06 19.54 8.72
N ALA A 386 5.58 20.16 7.64
CA ALA A 386 6.43 20.79 6.64
C ALA A 386 7.27 21.93 7.24
N GLN A 387 6.66 22.75 8.10
CA GLN A 387 7.37 23.82 8.81
C GLN A 387 8.46 23.25 9.72
N ALA A 388 8.18 22.17 10.46
CA ALA A 388 9.18 21.50 11.30
C ALA A 388 10.37 20.95 10.50
N GLU A 389 10.15 20.42 9.29
CA GLU A 389 11.26 19.98 8.43
C GLU A 389 12.05 21.16 7.85
N ILE A 390 11.39 22.26 7.48
CA ILE A 390 12.07 23.50 7.08
C ILE A 390 12.97 24.00 8.21
N ASP A 391 12.47 24.01 9.45
CA ASP A 391 13.24 24.42 10.62
C ASP A 391 14.44 23.49 10.84
N ARG A 392 14.25 22.16 10.74
CA ARG A 392 15.32 21.16 10.84
C ARG A 392 16.41 21.34 9.77
N LEU A 393 16.00 21.55 8.51
CA LEU A 393 16.94 21.81 7.40
C LEU A 393 17.67 23.14 7.59
N THR A 394 16.97 24.15 8.10
CA THR A 394 17.55 25.46 8.42
C THR A 394 18.62 25.32 9.52
N GLU A 395 18.36 24.54 10.57
CA GLU A 395 19.35 24.22 11.60
C GLU A 395 20.57 23.49 11.05
N LEU A 396 20.38 22.51 10.15
CA LEU A 396 21.48 21.81 9.48
C LEU A 396 22.33 22.75 8.64
N VAL A 397 21.71 23.63 7.85
CA VAL A 397 22.43 24.63 7.05
C VAL A 397 23.20 25.59 7.97
N GLN A 398 22.57 26.08 9.05
CA GLN A 398 23.25 26.92 10.03
C GLN A 398 24.43 26.20 10.71
N HIS A 399 24.28 24.91 11.04
CA HIS A 399 25.37 24.10 11.58
C HIS A 399 26.55 24.00 10.60
N HIS A 400 26.30 23.74 9.32
CA HIS A 400 27.34 23.71 8.29
C HIS A 400 28.00 25.08 8.09
N VAL A 401 27.22 26.16 8.05
CA VAL A 401 27.73 27.53 7.97
C VAL A 401 28.61 27.88 9.18
N ARG A 402 28.20 27.50 10.40
CA ARG A 402 29.03 27.69 11.61
C ARG A 402 30.29 26.84 11.58
N THR A 403 30.21 25.60 11.11
CA THR A 403 31.37 24.69 10.98
C THR A 403 32.39 25.23 9.99
N LEU A 404 31.92 25.77 8.86
CA LEU A 404 32.77 26.42 7.85
C LEU A 404 33.30 27.78 8.32
N GLY A 405 32.57 28.50 9.18
CA GLY A 405 32.96 29.81 9.69
C GLY A 405 33.90 29.80 10.90
N ALA A 406 33.97 28.71 11.66
CA ALA A 406 34.65 28.68 12.96
C ALA A 406 36.09 28.14 12.96
N GLY A 407 36.65 27.65 11.84
CA GLY A 407 37.89 26.88 11.87
C GLY A 407 38.84 27.09 10.70
N ASN A 408 39.74 28.07 10.85
CA ASN A 408 41.01 28.27 10.14
C ASN A 408 40.98 28.50 8.61
N PRO A 409 41.78 29.46 8.09
CA PRO A 409 41.93 29.65 6.64
C PRO A 409 42.43 28.36 6.01
N PRO A 410 41.74 27.83 4.97
CA PRO A 410 42.08 26.56 4.38
C PRO A 410 43.46 26.65 3.72
N GLN A 411 44.41 25.89 4.25
CA GLN A 411 45.53 25.45 3.43
C GLN A 411 44.93 24.79 2.19
N LYS A 412 45.38 25.23 1.01
CA LYS A 412 45.11 24.61 -0.30
C LYS A 412 45.51 23.14 -0.28
N THR A 413 44.65 22.27 0.23
CA THR A 413 44.67 20.85 -0.08
C THR A 413 43.80 20.69 -1.31
N SER A 414 44.46 20.30 -2.41
CA SER A 414 43.88 19.93 -3.70
C SER A 414 42.54 19.20 -3.57
N SER A 415 41.46 19.94 -3.84
CA SER A 415 40.06 19.54 -3.76
C SER A 415 39.61 18.56 -4.86
N ASP A 416 40.52 17.77 -5.43
CA ASP A 416 40.25 16.87 -6.57
C ASP A 416 40.32 15.36 -6.22
N GLU A 417 40.66 15.00 -4.98
CA GLU A 417 40.58 13.61 -4.52
C GLU A 417 39.21 13.32 -3.90
N ALA A 418 38.16 13.35 -4.73
CA ALA A 418 36.92 12.69 -4.37
C ALA A 418 37.20 11.20 -4.13
N GLU A 419 36.90 10.74 -2.91
CA GLU A 419 37.23 9.42 -2.38
C GLU A 419 36.61 8.32 -3.24
N TRP A 420 37.44 7.40 -3.75
CA TRP A 420 36.96 6.20 -4.44
C TRP A 420 36.51 5.18 -3.40
N VAL A 421 35.23 4.83 -3.41
CA VAL A 421 34.65 3.83 -2.49
C VAL A 421 34.60 2.48 -3.19
N GLN A 422 35.07 1.43 -2.51
CA GLN A 422 34.98 0.07 -3.04
C GLN A 422 33.54 -0.45 -2.86
N ASP A 423 32.91 -0.90 -3.95
CA ASP A 423 31.56 -1.46 -3.92
C ASP A 423 31.63 -2.98 -3.73
N HIS A 424 31.07 -3.44 -2.61
CA HIS A 424 31.02 -4.84 -2.22
C HIS A 424 29.65 -5.50 -2.49
N GLY A 425 28.75 -4.81 -3.20
CA GLY A 425 27.43 -5.34 -3.56
C GLY A 425 27.51 -6.73 -4.21
N VAL A 426 26.72 -7.67 -3.67
CA VAL A 426 26.55 -9.02 -4.24
C VAL A 426 25.14 -9.10 -4.82
N HIS A 427 25.04 -9.12 -6.14
CA HIS A 427 23.78 -9.27 -6.86
C HIS A 427 23.73 -10.65 -7.54
N PRO A 428 22.55 -11.30 -7.60
CA PRO A 428 22.37 -12.54 -8.35
C PRO A 428 22.56 -12.30 -9.85
N ALA A 429 23.17 -13.23 -10.58
CA ALA A 429 23.29 -13.08 -12.03
C ALA A 429 21.92 -13.17 -12.71
N PRO A 430 21.55 -12.19 -13.56
CA PRO A 430 20.32 -12.27 -14.34
C PRO A 430 20.37 -13.46 -15.31
N PRO A 431 19.23 -14.02 -15.72
CA PRO A 431 19.19 -15.07 -16.74
C PRO A 431 19.67 -14.51 -18.08
N GLY A 432 20.79 -15.01 -18.58
CA GLY A 432 21.36 -14.60 -19.87
C GLY A 432 22.88 -14.70 -19.91
N ASP A 433 23.44 -14.52 -21.11
CA ASP A 433 24.88 -14.37 -21.33
C ASP A 433 25.24 -12.89 -21.60
N LEU A 434 26.52 -12.60 -21.84
CA LEU A 434 26.96 -11.26 -22.24
C LEU A 434 26.37 -10.78 -23.58
N ASN A 435 25.80 -11.68 -24.38
CA ASN A 435 25.15 -11.35 -25.65
C ASN A 435 23.65 -11.05 -25.48
N SER A 436 23.13 -11.14 -24.25
CA SER A 436 21.73 -10.85 -23.94
C SER A 436 21.32 -9.46 -24.44
N PRO A 437 20.11 -9.31 -25.01
CA PRO A 437 19.60 -8.01 -25.46
C PRO A 437 19.60 -6.96 -24.34
N LEU A 438 19.45 -7.39 -23.08
CA LEU A 438 19.52 -6.48 -21.93
C LEU A 438 20.90 -5.85 -21.75
N ILE A 439 21.96 -6.63 -21.94
CA ILE A 439 23.34 -6.13 -21.89
C ILE A 439 23.61 -5.23 -23.09
N GLN A 440 23.10 -5.58 -24.27
CA GLN A 440 23.20 -4.72 -25.46
C GLN A 440 22.53 -3.36 -25.25
N CYS A 441 21.31 -3.35 -24.69
CA CYS A 441 20.60 -2.14 -24.30
C CYS A 441 21.41 -1.32 -23.29
N LEU A 442 21.98 -1.94 -22.24
CA LEU A 442 22.81 -1.23 -21.26
C LEU A 442 24.02 -0.55 -21.93
N LEU A 443 24.69 -1.25 -22.86
CA LEU A 443 25.82 -0.71 -23.62
C LEU A 443 25.41 0.46 -24.51
N GLU A 444 24.21 0.44 -25.07
CA GLU A 444 23.63 1.52 -25.88
C GLU A 444 23.28 2.76 -25.06
N HIS A 445 22.76 2.56 -23.84
CA HIS A 445 22.46 3.66 -22.91
C HIS A 445 23.73 4.28 -22.33
N TRP A 446 24.80 3.49 -22.16
CA TRP A 446 26.09 4.00 -21.71
C TRP A 446 26.75 4.93 -22.73
N THR A 447 26.90 4.49 -23.98
CA THR A 447 27.57 5.30 -25.00
C THR A 447 27.01 5.04 -26.40
N ARG A 448 26.84 6.14 -27.15
CA ARG A 448 26.49 6.08 -28.57
C ARG A 448 27.69 5.73 -29.46
N ASP A 449 28.91 5.87 -28.93
CA ASP A 449 30.14 5.59 -29.68
C ASP A 449 30.34 4.08 -29.88
N LYS A 450 30.28 3.66 -31.14
CA LYS A 450 30.51 2.26 -31.54
C LYS A 450 31.94 1.79 -31.22
N ALA A 451 32.93 2.69 -31.25
CA ALA A 451 34.32 2.33 -30.95
C ALA A 451 34.49 2.00 -29.45
N GLN A 452 33.90 2.80 -28.57
CA GLN A 452 33.90 2.53 -27.12
C GLN A 452 33.14 1.24 -26.77
N ARG A 453 31.97 1.00 -27.38
CA ARG A 453 31.24 -0.27 -27.20
C ARG A 453 32.08 -1.47 -27.64
N LYS A 454 32.74 -1.37 -28.79
CA LYS A 454 33.62 -2.44 -29.30
C LYS A 454 34.82 -2.68 -28.38
N ALA A 455 35.47 -1.61 -27.91
CA ALA A 455 36.59 -1.71 -26.98
C ALA A 455 36.19 -2.37 -25.65
N LEU A 456 34.99 -2.06 -25.13
CA LEU A 456 34.45 -2.72 -23.95
C LEU A 456 34.14 -4.20 -24.20
N SER A 457 33.53 -4.54 -25.33
CA SER A 457 33.28 -5.94 -25.70
C SER A 457 34.59 -6.73 -25.83
N GLU A 458 35.63 -6.15 -26.43
CA GLU A 458 36.97 -6.75 -26.51
C GLU A 458 37.59 -6.93 -25.12
N TRP A 459 37.44 -5.94 -24.23
CA TRP A 459 37.89 -6.04 -22.84
C TRP A 459 37.17 -7.15 -22.07
N LEU A 460 35.84 -7.27 -22.21
CA LEU A 460 35.04 -8.32 -21.58
C LEU A 460 35.44 -9.72 -22.07
N GLN A 461 35.66 -9.86 -23.38
CA GLN A 461 36.17 -11.11 -23.97
C GLN A 461 37.57 -11.44 -23.45
N GLY A 462 38.46 -10.45 -23.34
CA GLY A 462 39.79 -10.62 -22.75
C GLY A 462 39.74 -11.06 -21.29
N ALA A 463 38.83 -10.46 -20.50
CA ALA A 463 38.62 -10.80 -19.10
C ALA A 463 38.10 -12.24 -18.90
N ILE A 464 37.24 -12.73 -19.81
CA ILE A 464 36.73 -14.11 -19.77
C ILE A 464 37.77 -15.12 -20.24
N CYS A 465 38.48 -14.83 -21.34
CA CYS A 465 39.40 -15.78 -21.96
C CYS A 465 40.75 -15.90 -21.23
N GLU A 466 40.92 -15.24 -20.08
CA GLU A 466 42.20 -15.08 -19.36
C GLU A 466 43.36 -14.60 -20.27
N SER A 467 43.03 -13.99 -21.40
CA SER A 467 44.01 -13.53 -22.36
C SER A 467 44.65 -12.27 -21.81
N ARG A 468 45.92 -12.38 -21.39
CA ARG A 468 46.70 -11.27 -20.80
C ARG A 468 46.98 -10.10 -21.76
N GLN A 469 46.39 -10.10 -22.95
CA GLN A 469 46.55 -9.04 -23.93
C GLN A 469 45.51 -7.95 -23.66
N GLY A 470 45.79 -7.08 -22.68
CA GLY A 470 44.97 -5.90 -22.40
C GLY A 470 45.19 -5.31 -21.00
N PRO A 471 44.78 -4.04 -20.78
CA PRO A 471 44.79 -3.44 -19.46
C PRO A 471 43.80 -4.17 -18.53
N PRO A 472 44.21 -4.59 -17.33
CA PRO A 472 43.33 -5.31 -16.40
C PRO A 472 42.25 -4.43 -15.74
N THR A 473 42.37 -3.12 -15.92
CA THR A 473 41.48 -2.10 -15.36
C THR A 473 40.71 -1.41 -16.47
N LEU A 474 39.39 -1.43 -16.37
CA LEU A 474 38.48 -0.66 -17.19
C LEU A 474 37.97 0.52 -16.38
N ARG A 475 38.09 1.72 -16.94
CA ARG A 475 37.57 2.95 -16.34
C ARG A 475 36.43 3.49 -17.18
N LEU A 476 35.30 3.74 -16.52
CA LEU A 476 34.07 4.25 -17.08
C LEU A 476 33.76 5.57 -16.39
N ASP A 477 33.99 6.69 -17.08
CA ASP A 477 33.75 8.02 -16.52
C ASP A 477 32.35 8.53 -16.88
N LYS A 478 31.79 9.40 -16.03
CA LYS A 478 30.55 10.16 -16.29
C LYS A 478 29.33 9.30 -16.59
N LEU A 479 29.16 8.18 -15.89
CA LEU A 479 27.99 7.31 -16.02
C LEU A 479 26.77 7.95 -15.34
N SER A 480 25.58 7.85 -15.94
CA SER A 480 24.36 8.12 -15.17
C SER A 480 24.22 7.10 -14.03
N SER A 481 23.50 7.46 -12.96
CA SER A 481 23.24 6.58 -11.82
C SER A 481 22.67 5.23 -12.28
N GLU A 482 21.71 5.24 -13.20
CA GLU A 482 21.08 4.05 -13.79
C GLU A 482 22.08 3.17 -14.56
N VAL A 483 22.90 3.75 -15.43
CA VAL A 483 23.91 3.01 -16.20
C VAL A 483 24.95 2.41 -15.25
N SER A 484 25.41 3.16 -14.26
CA SER A 484 26.35 2.67 -13.24
C SER A 484 25.77 1.48 -12.45
N ALA A 485 24.49 1.55 -12.08
CA ALA A 485 23.79 0.46 -11.40
C ALA A 485 23.64 -0.75 -12.33
N GLY A 486 23.32 -0.56 -13.61
CA GLY A 486 23.25 -1.63 -14.60
C GLY A 486 24.57 -2.39 -14.76
N PHE A 487 25.71 -1.68 -14.78
CA PHE A 487 27.03 -2.32 -14.79
C PHE A 487 27.27 -3.19 -13.54
N VAL A 488 26.93 -2.69 -12.36
CA VAL A 488 27.15 -3.39 -11.07
C VAL A 488 26.16 -4.54 -10.86
N GLN A 489 24.91 -4.40 -11.31
CA GLN A 489 23.83 -5.35 -11.04
C GLN A 489 23.64 -6.40 -12.14
N LEU A 490 24.00 -6.10 -13.39
CA LEU A 490 23.82 -7.02 -14.52
C LEU A 490 25.17 -7.58 -14.98
N LEU A 491 26.13 -6.72 -15.33
CA LEU A 491 27.37 -7.15 -15.97
C LEU A 491 28.31 -7.85 -14.99
N VAL A 492 28.58 -7.27 -13.82
CA VAL A 492 29.52 -7.85 -12.84
C VAL A 492 29.05 -9.22 -12.32
N PRO A 493 27.77 -9.45 -12.00
CA PRO A 493 27.28 -10.77 -11.60
C PRO A 493 27.44 -11.83 -12.69
N ILE A 494 27.20 -11.49 -13.97
CA ILE A 494 27.45 -12.41 -15.08
C ILE A 494 28.93 -12.78 -15.14
N LEU A 495 29.83 -11.80 -15.06
CA LEU A 495 31.27 -12.04 -15.04
C LEU A 495 31.69 -12.94 -13.87
N ARG A 496 31.19 -12.67 -12.66
CA ARG A 496 31.53 -13.44 -11.44
C ARG A 496 30.95 -14.85 -11.43
N GLN A 497 29.65 -15.00 -11.71
CA GLN A 497 28.92 -16.25 -11.50
C GLN A 497 28.93 -17.16 -12.72
N VAL A 498 28.79 -16.59 -13.92
CA VAL A 498 28.72 -17.36 -15.17
C VAL A 498 30.12 -17.66 -15.70
N HIS A 499 31.02 -16.67 -15.63
CA HIS A 499 32.37 -16.78 -16.20
C HIS A 499 33.49 -16.98 -15.16
N GLY A 500 33.18 -16.93 -13.86
CA GLY A 500 34.18 -17.12 -12.80
C GLY A 500 35.23 -16.00 -12.69
N VAL A 501 35.00 -14.86 -13.34
CA VAL A 501 35.91 -13.71 -13.34
C VAL A 501 35.69 -12.90 -12.08
N ASN A 502 36.71 -12.78 -11.24
CA ASN A 502 36.63 -11.97 -10.04
C ASN A 502 36.93 -10.49 -10.40
N VAL A 503 35.94 -9.62 -10.19
CA VAL A 503 35.98 -8.20 -10.56
C VAL A 503 35.85 -7.37 -9.29
N THR A 504 36.80 -6.47 -9.04
CA THR A 504 36.70 -5.44 -8.00
C THR A 504 36.11 -4.16 -8.58
N ILE A 505 35.15 -3.57 -7.88
CA ILE A 505 34.45 -2.36 -8.32
C ILE A 505 34.88 -1.22 -7.40
N MET A 506 35.36 -0.12 -7.99
CA MET A 506 35.54 1.14 -7.29
C MET A 506 34.57 2.16 -7.90
N LYS A 507 33.78 2.80 -7.05
CA LYS A 507 32.79 3.80 -7.45
C LYS A 507 33.16 5.14 -6.83
N ARG A 508 33.06 6.19 -7.63
CA ARG A 508 33.21 7.57 -7.15
C ARG A 508 31.93 8.33 -7.50
N ALA A 509 31.21 8.74 -6.47
CA ALA A 509 30.07 9.63 -6.62
C ALA A 509 30.60 11.04 -6.89
N SER A 510 30.34 11.58 -8.08
CA SER A 510 30.55 13.01 -8.32
C SER A 510 29.41 13.80 -7.68
N MET A 511 29.62 15.08 -7.35
CA MET A 511 28.54 15.96 -6.88
C MET A 511 27.45 16.17 -7.94
N HIS A 512 27.78 15.95 -9.21
CA HIS A 512 26.80 15.87 -10.28
C HIS A 512 26.22 14.46 -10.31
N VAL A 513 24.99 14.27 -10.82
CA VAL A 513 24.22 13.00 -10.92
C VAL A 513 24.95 11.86 -11.67
N LEU A 514 26.23 12.05 -11.99
CA LEU A 514 27.12 11.15 -12.68
C LEU A 514 28.05 10.42 -11.70
N SER A 515 28.29 9.14 -11.95
CA SER A 515 29.23 8.30 -11.21
C SER A 515 30.39 7.89 -12.11
N ASP A 516 31.60 7.85 -11.57
CA ASP A 516 32.72 7.18 -12.24
C ASP A 516 32.85 5.77 -11.66
N LEU A 517 33.13 4.79 -12.52
CA LEU A 517 33.27 3.38 -12.16
C LEU A 517 34.62 2.85 -12.67
N ILE A 518 35.36 2.15 -11.81
CA ILE A 518 36.53 1.39 -12.20
C ILE A 518 36.26 -0.08 -11.93
N LEU A 519 36.37 -0.90 -12.97
CA LEU A 519 36.31 -2.36 -12.89
C LEU A 519 37.73 -2.92 -13.03
N ASP A 520 38.24 -3.53 -11.97
CA ASP A 520 39.60 -4.06 -11.92
C ASP A 520 39.58 -5.58 -11.69
N VAL A 521 40.15 -6.33 -12.64
CA VAL A 521 40.22 -7.80 -12.64
C VAL A 521 41.55 -8.29 -12.02
N SER A 522 42.55 -7.42 -11.86
CA SER A 522 43.91 -7.81 -11.42
C SER A 522 44.01 -8.11 -9.91
N LYS A 523 43.27 -7.39 -9.08
CA LYS A 523 43.32 -7.50 -7.61
C LYS A 523 42.62 -8.73 -7.05
N ALA A 524 42.03 -9.53 -7.93
CA ALA A 524 41.02 -10.50 -7.60
C ALA A 524 41.57 -11.90 -7.33
N LYS A 525 42.87 -12.00 -7.02
CA LYS A 525 43.57 -13.26 -6.68
C LYS A 525 43.29 -13.66 -5.23
N VAL A 526 42.01 -13.79 -4.88
CA VAL A 526 41.59 -14.54 -3.70
C VAL A 526 41.39 -15.99 -4.18
N PRO A 527 42.03 -17.00 -3.58
CA PRO A 527 41.78 -18.40 -3.92
C PRO A 527 40.32 -18.73 -3.59
N LEU A 528 39.44 -18.67 -4.60
CA LEU A 528 38.10 -19.22 -4.50
C LEU A 528 38.28 -20.72 -4.27
N ALA A 529 37.82 -21.21 -3.11
CA ALA A 529 37.72 -22.64 -2.84
C ALA A 529 36.98 -23.29 -4.01
N ALA A 530 37.63 -24.25 -4.67
CA ALA A 530 37.25 -24.79 -5.96
C ALA A 530 35.77 -25.20 -6.03
N THR A 531 34.93 -24.32 -6.57
CA THR A 531 33.56 -24.68 -6.94
C THR A 531 33.67 -25.57 -8.17
N ASN A 532 33.34 -26.84 -7.99
CA ASN A 532 33.58 -27.93 -8.92
C ASN A 532 32.96 -27.63 -10.30
N PRO A 533 33.75 -27.43 -11.38
CA PRO A 533 33.24 -27.03 -12.70
C PRO A 533 32.32 -28.08 -13.34
N ALA A 534 32.33 -29.33 -12.83
CA ALA A 534 31.44 -30.40 -13.24
C ALA A 534 29.95 -30.10 -12.97
N LEU A 535 29.62 -29.33 -11.93
CA LEU A 535 28.22 -29.03 -11.60
C LEU A 535 27.59 -27.95 -12.50
N ILE A 536 28.40 -27.05 -13.05
CA ILE A 536 27.93 -25.99 -13.96
C ILE A 536 27.70 -26.55 -15.37
N ALA A 537 28.59 -27.43 -15.83
CA ALA A 537 28.42 -28.13 -17.11
C ALA A 537 27.18 -29.04 -17.14
N ASP A 538 26.82 -29.64 -15.99
CA ASP A 538 25.63 -30.50 -15.88
C ASP A 538 24.32 -29.69 -15.86
N ARG A 539 24.36 -28.45 -15.34
CA ARG A 539 23.21 -27.53 -15.34
C ARG A 539 22.88 -26.99 -16.75
N LEU A 540 23.90 -26.60 -17.51
CA LEU A 540 23.73 -26.16 -18.90
C LEU A 540 23.33 -27.30 -19.86
N LYS A 541 23.74 -28.55 -19.58
CA LYS A 541 23.25 -29.72 -20.33
C LYS A 541 21.79 -30.07 -20.03
N ARG A 542 21.31 -29.86 -18.80
CA ARG A 542 19.89 -30.10 -18.45
C ARG A 542 18.94 -29.07 -19.08
N GLU A 543 19.36 -27.82 -19.27
CA GLU A 543 18.52 -26.81 -19.90
C GLU A 543 18.37 -26.99 -21.41
N ARG A 544 19.39 -27.52 -22.10
CA ARG A 544 19.30 -27.86 -23.54
C ARG A 544 18.50 -29.13 -23.85
N ALA A 545 18.22 -29.98 -22.87
CA ALA A 545 17.58 -31.28 -23.06
C ALA A 545 16.08 -31.30 -22.72
N ARG A 546 15.43 -30.17 -22.44
CA ARG A 546 13.97 -30.12 -22.25
C ARG A 546 13.26 -29.93 -23.60
N PRO A 547 12.58 -30.94 -24.16
CA PRO A 547 11.69 -30.74 -25.30
C PRO A 547 10.47 -29.91 -24.85
N LEU A 548 10.15 -28.88 -25.62
CA LEU A 548 8.96 -28.04 -25.43
C LEU A 548 7.71 -28.86 -25.80
N SER A 549 7.14 -29.58 -24.84
CA SER A 549 5.77 -30.10 -24.95
C SER A 549 4.80 -29.02 -24.46
N LEU A 550 4.19 -28.30 -25.41
CA LEU A 550 2.99 -27.52 -25.21
C LEU A 550 1.81 -28.47 -24.94
N THR A 551 1.46 -28.67 -23.67
CA THR A 551 0.17 -29.23 -23.28
C THR A 551 -0.65 -28.18 -22.58
N SER A 552 -1.75 -27.81 -23.24
CA SER A 552 -2.87 -27.03 -22.72
C SER A 552 -3.33 -27.58 -21.37
N ALA A 553 -3.14 -26.81 -20.30
CA ALA A 553 -3.65 -27.14 -18.97
C ALA A 553 -4.97 -26.38 -18.75
N SER A 554 -6.06 -27.13 -18.89
CA SER A 554 -7.40 -26.75 -18.47
C SER A 554 -7.42 -26.64 -16.95
N PHE A 555 -7.75 -25.46 -16.42
CA PHE A 555 -7.94 -25.24 -14.98
C PHE A 555 -9.26 -25.89 -14.55
N ALA A 556 -9.16 -27.07 -13.91
CA ALA A 556 -10.24 -27.66 -13.13
C ALA A 556 -10.10 -27.19 -11.67
N LEU A 557 -11.12 -26.48 -11.16
CA LEU A 557 -11.25 -26.12 -9.76
C LEU A 557 -11.65 -27.34 -8.91
N PRO A 558 -11.15 -27.47 -7.66
CA PRO A 558 -11.47 -28.58 -6.78
C PRO A 558 -12.88 -28.45 -6.15
N PRO A 559 -13.61 -29.57 -5.92
CA PRO A 559 -15.02 -29.52 -5.55
C PRO A 559 -15.24 -29.80 -4.05
N TRP A 560 -14.95 -28.88 -3.13
CA TRP A 560 -15.33 -29.04 -1.72
C TRP A 560 -15.94 -27.77 -1.14
N SER A 561 -17.25 -27.56 -1.33
CA SER A 561 -18.06 -26.68 -0.47
C SER A 561 -19.55 -26.80 -0.84
N LEU A 562 -20.15 -27.96 -0.54
CA LEU A 562 -21.61 -28.14 -0.46
C LEU A 562 -21.93 -29.16 0.63
N GLY A 563 -22.65 -28.72 1.66
CA GLY A 563 -23.11 -29.48 2.83
C GLY A 563 -22.52 -28.86 4.10
N VAL A 564 -23.28 -28.22 4.99
CA VAL A 564 -24.44 -28.75 5.71
C VAL A 564 -25.30 -27.58 6.21
N LEU A 565 -26.59 -27.61 5.85
CA LEU A 565 -27.70 -26.98 6.57
C LEU A 565 -28.61 -28.14 6.97
N ALA A 566 -28.61 -28.49 8.26
CA ALA A 566 -29.65 -29.22 8.98
C ALA A 566 -29.44 -28.92 10.47
#